data_AF-A0A937T5U0-F1
#
_entry.id   AF-A0A937T5U0-F1
#
_cell.length_a   1.000
_cell.length_b   1.000
_cell.length_c   1.000
_cell.angle_alpha   90.00
_cell.angle_beta   90.00
_cell.angle_gamma   90.00
#
_symmetry.space_group_name_H-M   'P 1'
#
loop_
_entity.id
_entity.type
_entity.pdbx_description
1 polymer ?
#
loop_
_entity_poly.entity_id
_entity_poly.type
_entity_poly.pdbx_seq_one_letter_code
_entity_poly.pdbx_strand_id
1 'polypeptide(L)'
;MKTYLPPKFIVERDPERCIQCQVCVNQCSFDVCHYDAEDDEVRSREENCVGCHRCVVFCPTNAVSIRKNPLDYRENYNWRPDVIEDIIKQAETGGVLLTGMGNDKSYRIYWDHLVLNASQVTNPSIDPLREPMELATYLGRKPDKIEVSGGVLSLNTKLAPQVKLDVPVMFSAMSYGAVSINVQESLARAATEAGTLWNTGEGGLHPKLYKYGENTIVQVASGRFGVHTEYLDAAAVIEIKIGQGAKPGIGGHLPGEKV
;
A
#
# COMPACT_ATOMS: atom_id res chain seq x y z
N MET A 1 -8.70 11.60 -9.30
CA MET A 1 -8.14 11.49 -7.93
C MET A 1 -7.01 12.51 -7.85
N LYS A 2 -6.95 13.35 -6.83
CA LYS A 2 -5.82 14.28 -6.66
C LYS A 2 -4.63 13.47 -6.12
N THR A 3 -3.47 13.56 -6.76
CA THR A 3 -2.26 12.91 -6.23
C THR A 3 -1.83 13.58 -4.93
N TYR A 4 -1.41 12.77 -3.97
CA TYR A 4 -0.83 13.19 -2.70
C TYR A 4 0.68 13.35 -2.80
N LEU A 5 1.26 13.10 -3.98
CA LEU A 5 2.68 13.31 -4.22
C LEU A 5 2.97 14.68 -4.81
N PRO A 6 4.01 15.36 -4.31
CA PRO A 6 4.50 16.55 -4.97
C PRO A 6 5.17 16.19 -6.31
N PRO A 7 5.27 17.15 -7.25
CA PRO A 7 5.96 16.91 -8.51
C PRO A 7 7.43 16.57 -8.25
N LYS A 8 7.94 15.52 -8.91
CA LYS A 8 9.33 15.07 -8.74
C LYS A 8 10.34 16.05 -9.33
N PHE A 9 9.93 16.81 -10.34
CA PHE A 9 10.76 17.76 -11.06
C PHE A 9 10.07 19.11 -11.13
N ILE A 10 10.88 20.17 -11.05
CA ILE A 10 10.47 21.56 -11.22
C ILE A 10 10.91 21.98 -12.63
N VAL A 11 10.03 22.66 -13.34
CA VAL A 11 10.29 23.19 -14.69
C VAL A 11 10.48 24.69 -14.57
N GLU A 12 11.73 25.12 -14.60
CA GLU A 12 12.08 26.53 -14.55
C GLU A 12 12.15 27.09 -15.97
N ARG A 13 11.46 28.21 -16.17
CA ARG A 13 11.44 28.95 -17.43
C ARG A 13 11.95 30.37 -17.17
N ASP A 14 13.03 30.72 -17.84
CA ASP A 14 13.60 32.07 -17.81
C ASP A 14 12.74 33.00 -18.68
N PRO A 15 12.03 34.00 -18.09
CA PRO A 15 11.18 34.90 -18.84
C PRO A 15 11.97 35.83 -19.76
N GLU A 16 13.24 36.13 -19.47
CA GLU A 16 14.07 37.01 -20.29
C GLU A 16 14.54 36.31 -21.58
N ARG A 17 14.64 34.98 -21.56
CA ARG A 17 15.08 34.16 -22.70
C ARG A 17 13.93 33.52 -23.46
N CYS A 18 12.76 33.38 -22.85
CA CYS A 18 11.64 32.67 -23.44
C CYS A 18 10.92 33.54 -24.47
N ILE A 19 11.02 33.14 -25.75
CA ILE A 19 10.34 33.81 -26.87
C ILE A 19 8.94 33.24 -27.16
N GLN A 20 8.34 32.49 -26.21
CA GLN A 20 7.02 31.87 -26.34
C GLN A 20 6.77 31.03 -27.62
N CYS A 21 7.83 30.50 -28.25
CA CYS A 21 7.78 29.80 -29.54
C CYS A 21 7.02 28.45 -29.55
N GLN A 22 6.50 28.00 -28.39
CA GLN A 22 5.74 26.75 -28.21
C GLN A 22 6.46 25.45 -28.63
N VAL A 23 7.75 25.49 -29.00
CA VAL A 23 8.53 24.27 -29.34
C VAL A 23 8.52 23.27 -28.19
N CYS A 24 8.65 23.75 -26.94
CA CYS A 24 8.58 22.90 -25.75
C CYS A 24 7.20 22.25 -25.53
N VAL A 25 6.12 22.89 -25.98
CA VAL A 25 4.76 22.31 -25.97
C VAL A 25 4.70 21.17 -26.99
N ASN A 26 5.13 21.42 -28.23
CA ASN A 26 5.11 20.44 -29.31
C ASN A 26 6.05 19.23 -29.07
N GLN A 27 7.13 19.42 -28.33
CA GLN A 27 8.10 18.35 -28.05
C GLN A 27 7.77 17.54 -26.78
N CYS A 28 6.84 17.98 -25.95
CA CYS A 28 6.54 17.28 -24.70
C CYS A 28 5.50 16.18 -24.92
N SER A 29 5.91 14.91 -24.80
CA SER A 29 4.99 13.76 -24.86
C SER A 29 4.16 13.56 -23.58
N PHE A 30 4.43 14.34 -22.53
CA PHE A 30 3.81 14.21 -21.22
C PHE A 30 2.91 15.41 -20.88
N ASP A 31 2.63 16.30 -21.85
CA ASP A 31 1.78 17.49 -21.67
C ASP A 31 2.19 18.37 -20.47
N VAL A 32 3.49 18.46 -20.22
CA VAL A 32 4.07 19.31 -19.16
C VAL A 32 3.96 20.76 -19.58
N CYS A 33 4.48 21.11 -20.75
CA CYS A 33 4.39 22.47 -21.28
C CYS A 33 3.06 22.62 -22.02
N HIS A 34 2.28 23.66 -21.70
CA HIS A 34 1.07 24.02 -22.43
C HIS A 34 1.04 25.54 -22.67
N TYR A 35 0.35 25.96 -23.72
CA TYR A 35 0.15 27.37 -24.02
C TYR A 35 -1.18 27.83 -23.43
N ASP A 36 -1.14 28.92 -22.67
CA ASP A 36 -2.28 29.59 -22.10
C ASP A 36 -2.70 30.74 -23.02
N ALA A 37 -3.88 30.61 -23.62
CA ALA A 37 -4.37 31.58 -24.60
C ALA A 37 -4.92 32.86 -23.95
N GLU A 38 -5.27 32.83 -22.66
CA GLU A 38 -5.80 34.01 -21.96
C GLU A 38 -4.68 34.99 -21.62
N ASP A 39 -3.54 34.45 -21.16
CA ASP A 39 -2.38 35.22 -20.73
C ASP A 39 -1.27 35.31 -21.82
N ASP A 40 -1.45 34.70 -22.99
CA ASP A 40 -0.48 34.61 -24.09
C ASP A 40 0.91 34.08 -23.66
N GLU A 41 0.90 33.06 -22.79
CA GLU A 41 2.12 32.53 -22.15
C GLU A 41 2.19 31.01 -22.15
N VAL A 42 3.40 30.46 -22.31
CA VAL A 42 3.67 29.03 -22.13
C VAL A 42 3.88 28.73 -20.65
N ARG A 43 2.98 27.93 -20.09
CA ARG A 43 2.98 27.46 -18.70
C ARG A 43 3.40 26.00 -18.59
N SER A 44 3.70 25.56 -17.37
CA SER A 44 4.17 24.20 -17.08
C SER A 44 3.32 23.53 -16.00
N ARG A 45 2.92 22.28 -16.26
CA ARG A 45 2.28 21.33 -15.33
C ARG A 45 3.34 20.37 -14.82
N GLU A 46 4.00 20.75 -13.73
CA GLU A 46 5.15 20.05 -13.19
C GLU A 46 4.81 18.63 -12.72
N GLU A 47 3.55 18.36 -12.36
CA GLU A 47 3.03 17.06 -11.96
C GLU A 47 3.24 15.96 -13.01
N ASN A 48 3.31 16.33 -14.29
CA ASN A 48 3.49 15.39 -15.39
C ASN A 48 4.96 15.20 -15.79
N CYS A 49 5.88 15.98 -15.20
CA CYS A 49 7.27 15.97 -15.64
C CYS A 49 7.98 14.70 -15.19
N VAL A 50 8.57 13.98 -16.15
CA VAL A 50 9.38 12.77 -15.91
C VAL A 50 10.89 13.01 -16.00
N GLY A 51 11.32 14.25 -16.23
CA GLY A 51 12.74 14.59 -16.32
C GLY A 51 13.45 14.04 -17.56
N CYS A 52 12.75 13.87 -18.70
CA CYS A 52 13.37 13.37 -19.94
C CYS A 52 14.26 14.41 -20.66
N HIS A 53 14.28 15.66 -20.17
CA HIS A 53 15.04 16.80 -20.70
C HIS A 53 14.79 17.15 -22.18
N ARG A 54 13.77 16.57 -22.83
CA ARG A 54 13.48 16.83 -24.25
C ARG A 54 13.14 18.30 -24.51
N CYS A 55 12.29 18.92 -23.69
CA CYS A 55 11.97 20.34 -23.84
C CYS A 55 13.15 21.28 -23.59
N VAL A 56 14.14 20.85 -22.78
CA VAL A 56 15.38 21.58 -22.52
C VAL A 56 16.26 21.56 -23.77
N VAL A 57 16.50 20.37 -24.33
CA VAL A 57 17.37 20.17 -25.49
C VAL A 57 16.86 20.88 -26.74
N PHE A 58 15.55 20.86 -26.98
CA PHE A 58 14.95 21.46 -28.18
C PHE A 58 14.60 22.95 -28.02
N CYS A 59 14.87 23.56 -26.87
CA CYS A 59 14.60 24.99 -26.68
C CYS A 59 15.62 25.83 -27.47
N PRO A 60 15.19 26.62 -28.48
CA PRO A 60 16.13 27.37 -29.33
C PRO A 60 16.90 28.46 -28.57
N THR A 61 16.35 28.95 -27.45
CA THR A 61 16.93 30.03 -26.64
C THR A 61 17.50 29.55 -25.31
N ASN A 62 17.51 28.23 -25.05
CA ASN A 62 17.92 27.65 -23.76
C ASN A 62 17.23 28.30 -22.54
N ALA A 63 15.93 28.60 -22.69
CA ALA A 63 15.12 29.26 -21.68
C ALA A 63 14.47 28.29 -20.67
N VAL A 64 14.61 26.97 -20.85
CA VAL A 64 13.97 25.95 -20.01
C VAL A 64 15.03 25.12 -19.31
N SER A 65 14.89 24.95 -17.99
CA SER A 65 15.66 24.00 -17.19
C SER A 65 14.73 23.10 -16.40
N ILE A 66 15.13 21.84 -16.22
CA ILE A 66 14.42 20.89 -15.36
C ILE A 66 15.37 20.52 -14.23
N ARG A 67 14.91 20.67 -12.99
CA ARG A 67 15.66 20.24 -11.80
C ARG A 67 14.81 19.36 -10.91
N LYS A 68 15.46 18.54 -10.09
CA LYS A 68 14.76 17.72 -9.11
C LYS A 68 14.13 18.61 -8.05
N ASN A 69 12.90 18.29 -7.65
CA ASN A 69 12.24 19.00 -6.56
C ASN A 69 12.96 18.68 -5.24
N PRO A 70 13.46 19.69 -4.48
CA PRO A 70 14.25 19.47 -3.26
C PRO A 70 13.38 19.11 -2.05
N LEU A 71 12.24 18.46 -2.26
CA LEU A 71 11.40 18.00 -1.16
C LEU A 71 12.09 16.83 -0.49
N ASP A 72 12.26 16.97 0.83
CA ASP A 72 12.84 15.94 1.64
C ASP A 72 11.78 15.32 2.55
N TYR A 73 11.88 14.01 2.70
CA TYR A 73 11.13 13.30 3.72
C TYR A 73 11.96 13.31 5.00
N ARG A 74 11.32 12.99 6.13
CA ARG A 74 12.08 12.81 7.37
C ARG A 74 13.12 11.71 7.17
N GLU A 75 14.38 12.03 7.43
CA GLU A 75 15.48 11.09 7.27
C GLU A 75 15.23 9.77 8.02
N ASN A 76 15.30 8.67 7.29
CA ASN A 76 15.17 7.33 7.84
C ASN A 76 15.96 6.33 6.98
N TYR A 77 16.69 5.43 7.64
CA TYR A 77 17.50 4.43 6.96
C TYR A 77 16.64 3.39 6.19
N ASN A 78 15.52 2.99 6.78
CA ASN A 78 14.62 1.98 6.21
C ASN A 78 13.57 2.59 5.28
N TRP A 79 13.06 3.78 5.65
CA TRP A 79 12.02 4.51 4.92
C TRP A 79 12.63 5.65 4.13
N ARG A 80 13.35 5.30 3.06
CA ARG A 80 13.91 6.29 2.14
C ARG A 80 12.80 6.98 1.34
N PRO A 81 13.00 8.24 0.91
CA PRO A 81 12.07 8.99 0.05
C PRO A 81 11.52 8.18 -1.13
N ASP A 82 12.39 7.45 -1.84
CA ASP A 82 12.01 6.66 -3.01
C ASP A 82 11.00 5.56 -2.66
N VAL A 83 11.20 4.89 -1.53
CA VAL A 83 10.31 3.82 -1.06
C VAL A 83 8.94 4.38 -0.67
N ILE A 84 8.91 5.53 -0.01
CA ILE A 84 7.66 6.19 0.42
C ILE A 84 6.86 6.64 -0.81
N GLU A 85 7.51 7.30 -1.77
CA GLU A 85 6.89 7.69 -3.04
C GLU A 85 6.29 6.49 -3.77
N ASP A 86 7.05 5.39 -3.86
CA ASP A 86 6.62 4.20 -4.58
C ASP A 86 5.38 3.55 -3.93
N ILE A 87 5.31 3.54 -2.60
CA ILE A 87 4.13 3.04 -1.87
C ILE A 87 2.92 3.93 -2.14
N ILE A 88 3.09 5.25 -2.11
CA ILE A 88 1.98 6.19 -2.34
C ILE A 88 1.45 6.04 -3.78
N LYS A 89 2.31 5.92 -4.79
CA LYS A 89 1.88 5.71 -6.18
C LYS A 89 1.10 4.41 -6.37
N GLN A 90 1.55 3.32 -5.74
CA GLN A 90 0.84 2.04 -5.80
C GLN A 90 -0.51 2.12 -5.09
N ALA A 91 -0.59 2.84 -3.97
CA ALA A 91 -1.85 3.07 -3.27
C ALA A 91 -2.83 3.93 -4.08
N GLU A 92 -2.35 4.92 -4.84
CA GLU A 92 -3.19 5.76 -5.71
C GLU A 92 -3.72 5.02 -6.93
N THR A 93 -2.91 4.14 -7.52
CA THR A 93 -3.24 3.46 -8.78
C THR A 93 -3.83 2.07 -8.59
N GLY A 94 -3.58 1.42 -7.46
CA GLY A 94 -3.87 0.01 -7.21
C GLY A 94 -3.01 -0.95 -8.05
N GLY A 95 -1.98 -0.45 -8.74
CA GLY A 95 -1.14 -1.23 -9.64
C GLY A 95 0.33 -1.26 -9.21
N VAL A 96 1.08 -2.23 -9.74
CA VAL A 96 2.53 -2.33 -9.55
C VAL A 96 3.23 -1.27 -10.39
N LEU A 97 4.30 -0.68 -9.84
CA LEU A 97 5.09 0.31 -10.58
C LEU A 97 5.91 -0.36 -11.67
N LEU A 98 5.82 0.20 -12.88
CA LEU A 98 6.65 -0.19 -14.00
C LEU A 98 7.80 0.81 -14.12
N THR A 99 9.02 0.29 -14.10
CA THR A 99 10.24 1.06 -14.37
C THR A 99 10.98 0.48 -15.57
N GLY A 100 11.70 1.33 -16.29
CA GLY A 100 12.67 0.91 -17.29
C GLY A 100 14.06 0.73 -16.68
N MET A 101 14.98 0.19 -17.48
CA MET A 101 16.39 -0.09 -17.14
C MET A 101 16.60 -1.22 -16.13
N GLY A 102 17.85 -1.65 -16.02
CA GLY A 102 18.27 -2.61 -15.00
C GLY A 102 18.22 -1.99 -13.61
N ASN A 103 18.31 -2.87 -12.61
CA ASN A 103 18.29 -2.45 -11.21
C ASN A 103 19.67 -1.94 -10.76
N ASP A 104 19.77 -0.65 -10.42
CA ASP A 104 21.03 0.02 -10.06
C ASP A 104 21.26 0.14 -8.54
N LYS A 105 20.28 -0.26 -7.70
CA LYS A 105 20.45 -0.12 -6.24
C LYS A 105 21.34 -1.22 -5.66
N SER A 106 22.14 -0.86 -4.67
CA SER A 106 22.99 -1.79 -3.92
C SER A 106 22.18 -2.47 -2.80
N TYR A 107 21.35 -3.45 -3.12
CA TYR A 107 20.49 -4.09 -2.11
C TYR A 107 21.28 -4.89 -1.08
N ARG A 108 21.03 -4.60 0.20
CA ARG A 108 21.50 -5.37 1.37
C ARG A 108 20.39 -5.47 2.43
N ILE A 109 19.18 -5.87 2.05
CA ILE A 109 18.12 -6.23 3.01
C ILE A 109 17.96 -7.75 2.99
N TYR A 110 17.60 -8.35 4.13
CA TYR A 110 17.49 -9.80 4.30
C TYR A 110 16.60 -10.51 3.26
N TRP A 111 15.51 -9.85 2.83
CA TRP A 111 14.61 -10.35 1.78
C TRP A 111 15.23 -10.30 0.37
N ASP A 112 16.19 -9.40 0.14
CA ASP A 112 16.90 -9.26 -1.13
C ASP A 112 18.01 -10.32 -1.31
N HIS A 113 18.29 -11.12 -0.27
CA HIS A 113 19.08 -12.34 -0.38
C HIS A 113 18.28 -13.54 -0.88
N LEU A 114 16.96 -13.40 -1.02
CA LEU A 114 16.10 -14.41 -1.62
C LEU A 114 15.91 -14.06 -3.10
N VAL A 115 16.33 -14.98 -3.97
CA VAL A 115 15.96 -14.93 -5.38
C VAL A 115 14.72 -15.79 -5.55
N LEU A 116 13.66 -15.22 -6.13
CA LEU A 116 12.50 -16.00 -6.52
C LEU A 116 12.88 -16.87 -7.71
N ASN A 117 12.81 -18.19 -7.53
CA ASN A 117 13.05 -19.13 -8.62
C ASN A 117 11.93 -19.00 -9.65
N ALA A 118 12.30 -18.53 -10.84
CA ALA A 118 11.42 -18.59 -12.00
C ALA A 118 11.55 -19.95 -12.66
N SER A 119 10.41 -20.52 -13.04
CA SER A 119 10.38 -21.69 -13.92
C SER A 119 11.01 -21.35 -15.27
N GLN A 120 11.71 -22.31 -15.85
CA GLN A 120 12.41 -22.16 -17.14
C GLN A 120 12.00 -23.30 -18.09
N VAL A 121 12.97 -23.96 -18.74
CA VAL A 121 12.71 -24.98 -19.77
C VAL A 121 11.91 -26.18 -19.23
N THR A 122 12.10 -26.53 -17.96
CA THR A 122 11.50 -27.73 -17.35
C THR A 122 9.99 -27.63 -17.15
N ASN A 123 9.47 -26.42 -16.94
CA ASN A 123 8.05 -26.19 -16.71
C ASN A 123 7.71 -24.74 -17.09
N PRO A 124 6.64 -24.50 -17.87
CA PRO A 124 6.28 -23.17 -18.28
C PRO A 124 5.78 -22.32 -17.10
N SER A 125 6.03 -21.02 -17.17
CA SER A 125 5.37 -20.03 -16.30
C SER A 125 3.92 -19.82 -16.76
N ILE A 126 3.03 -19.54 -15.80
CA ILE A 126 1.61 -19.25 -16.06
C ILE A 126 1.45 -17.74 -16.28
N ASP A 127 0.56 -17.32 -17.18
CA ASP A 127 0.25 -15.90 -17.37
C ASP A 127 -0.77 -15.43 -16.30
N PRO A 128 -0.36 -14.64 -15.29
CA PRO A 128 -1.26 -14.26 -14.19
C PRO A 128 -2.35 -13.26 -14.60
N LEU A 129 -2.27 -12.66 -15.80
CA LEU A 129 -3.28 -11.73 -16.31
C LEU A 129 -4.33 -12.45 -17.16
N ARG A 130 -3.96 -13.56 -17.80
CA ARG A 130 -4.84 -14.31 -18.71
C ARG A 130 -5.41 -15.57 -18.08
N GLU A 131 -4.72 -16.13 -17.10
CA GLU A 131 -5.08 -17.41 -16.46
C GLU A 131 -5.48 -17.19 -14.99
N PRO A 132 -6.44 -17.98 -14.48
CA PRO A 132 -6.94 -17.80 -13.11
C PRO A 132 -5.89 -18.23 -12.08
N MET A 133 -5.66 -17.37 -11.09
CA MET A 133 -4.78 -17.63 -9.94
C MET A 133 -5.59 -17.56 -8.64
N GLU A 134 -5.27 -18.44 -7.68
CA GLU A 134 -5.92 -18.47 -6.37
C GLU A 134 -4.93 -18.02 -5.27
N LEU A 135 -5.37 -17.06 -4.46
CA LEU A 135 -4.63 -16.54 -3.30
C LEU A 135 -5.29 -16.91 -1.96
N ALA A 136 -6.35 -17.72 -2.03
CA ALA A 136 -7.16 -18.08 -0.88
C ALA A 136 -6.30 -18.75 0.20
N THR A 137 -6.40 -18.25 1.41
CA THR A 137 -5.62 -18.69 2.55
C THR A 137 -6.55 -19.05 3.70
N TYR A 138 -6.31 -20.19 4.34
CA TYR A 138 -7.11 -20.65 5.47
C TYR A 138 -6.27 -20.62 6.74
N LEU A 139 -6.69 -19.79 7.70
CA LEU A 139 -6.11 -19.70 9.03
C LEU A 139 -6.80 -20.67 9.97
N GLY A 140 -6.03 -21.50 10.66
CA GLY A 140 -6.54 -22.46 11.63
C GLY A 140 -5.71 -23.73 11.68
N ARG A 141 -6.06 -24.62 12.61
CA ARG A 141 -5.38 -25.91 12.74
C ARG A 141 -5.71 -26.81 11.55
N LYS A 142 -4.67 -27.26 10.84
CA LYS A 142 -4.80 -28.26 9.77
C LYS A 142 -4.66 -29.67 10.35
N PRO A 143 -5.45 -30.66 9.90
CA PRO A 143 -5.26 -32.06 10.29
C PRO A 143 -4.00 -32.63 9.63
N ASP A 144 -3.40 -33.65 10.24
CA ASP A 144 -2.20 -34.30 9.69
C ASP A 144 -2.49 -35.07 8.39
N LYS A 145 -3.72 -35.57 8.25
CA LYS A 145 -4.20 -36.29 7.08
C LYS A 145 -5.68 -36.03 6.85
N ILE A 146 -6.07 -36.00 5.57
CA ILE A 146 -7.46 -35.90 5.12
C ILE A 146 -7.91 -37.24 4.57
N GLU A 147 -9.07 -37.72 5.01
CA GLU A 147 -9.73 -38.90 4.48
C GLU A 147 -11.01 -38.49 3.75
N VAL A 148 -11.11 -38.90 2.48
CA VAL A 148 -12.26 -38.64 1.61
C VAL A 148 -12.90 -39.98 1.27
N SER A 149 -14.22 -40.09 1.43
CA SER A 149 -14.95 -41.30 1.05
C SER A 149 -15.01 -41.45 -0.47
N GLY A 150 -14.80 -42.66 -1.00
CA GLY A 150 -14.86 -42.91 -2.44
C GLY A 150 -16.29 -42.75 -3.00
N GLY A 151 -16.46 -41.86 -3.97
CA GLY A 151 -17.69 -41.71 -4.78
C GLY A 151 -18.38 -40.35 -4.68
N VAL A 152 -18.21 -39.66 -3.55
CA VAL A 152 -18.66 -38.28 -3.33
C VAL A 152 -17.50 -37.57 -2.63
N LEU A 153 -17.18 -36.34 -3.02
CA LEU A 153 -16.14 -35.49 -2.38
C LEU A 153 -16.55 -35.08 -0.94
N SER A 154 -17.03 -36.02 -0.13
CA SER A 154 -17.33 -35.83 1.28
C SER A 154 -16.11 -36.13 2.15
N LEU A 155 -15.77 -35.14 2.98
CA LEU A 155 -14.72 -35.20 3.98
C LEU A 155 -15.19 -36.07 5.15
N ASN A 156 -14.48 -37.17 5.42
CA ASN A 156 -14.66 -37.96 6.65
C ASN A 156 -13.95 -37.30 7.84
N THR A 157 -12.88 -36.54 7.58
CA THR A 157 -12.12 -35.84 8.61
C THR A 157 -12.85 -34.59 9.10
N LYS A 158 -13.12 -34.50 10.40
CA LYS A 158 -13.67 -33.27 11.00
C LYS A 158 -12.58 -32.19 11.07
N LEU A 159 -12.79 -31.09 10.35
CA LEU A 159 -11.88 -29.94 10.37
C LEU A 159 -12.10 -29.10 11.63
N ALA A 160 -11.01 -28.53 12.15
CA ALA A 160 -11.10 -27.48 13.16
C ALA A 160 -11.69 -26.20 12.52
N PRO A 161 -12.20 -25.25 13.34
CA PRO A 161 -12.60 -23.94 12.84
C PRO A 161 -11.46 -23.30 12.05
N GLN A 162 -11.80 -22.83 10.85
CA GLN A 162 -10.88 -22.15 9.96
C GLN A 162 -11.50 -20.84 9.51
N VAL A 163 -10.66 -19.82 9.37
CA VAL A 163 -11.04 -18.53 8.81
C VAL A 163 -10.43 -18.43 7.43
N LYS A 164 -11.28 -18.28 6.41
CA LYS A 164 -10.87 -18.10 5.02
C LYS A 164 -10.54 -16.62 4.78
N LEU A 165 -9.43 -16.39 4.09
CA LEU A 165 -9.06 -15.13 3.48
C LEU A 165 -9.00 -15.33 1.97
N ASP A 166 -9.42 -14.34 1.21
CA ASP A 166 -9.27 -14.35 -0.25
C ASP A 166 -7.87 -13.88 -0.67
N VAL A 167 -7.15 -13.15 0.21
CA VAL A 167 -5.77 -12.72 0.01
C VAL A 167 -4.90 -12.97 1.26
N PRO A 168 -3.60 -13.28 1.11
CA PRO A 168 -2.70 -13.59 2.23
C PRO A 168 -2.15 -12.33 2.93
N VAL A 169 -2.90 -11.23 2.93
CA VAL A 169 -2.50 -9.94 3.51
C VAL A 169 -3.59 -9.46 4.45
N MET A 170 -3.24 -9.13 5.69
CA MET A 170 -4.17 -8.65 6.71
C MET A 170 -3.71 -7.31 7.29
N PHE A 171 -4.64 -6.51 7.79
CA PHE A 171 -4.31 -5.28 8.50
C PHE A 171 -3.92 -5.57 9.95
N SER A 172 -2.77 -5.07 10.36
CA SER A 172 -2.26 -5.24 11.72
C SER A 172 -3.09 -4.49 12.77
N ALA A 173 -2.98 -4.94 14.02
CA ALA A 173 -3.64 -4.35 15.19
C ALA A 173 -3.37 -2.85 15.36
N MET A 174 -4.43 -2.02 15.31
CA MET A 174 -4.35 -0.57 15.58
C MET A 174 -5.50 -0.12 16.48
N SER A 175 -5.15 0.22 17.73
CA SER A 175 -6.13 0.54 18.77
C SER A 175 -6.88 1.83 18.53
N TYR A 176 -8.19 1.82 18.81
CA TYR A 176 -8.96 3.04 18.98
C TYR A 176 -8.31 3.93 20.06
N GLY A 177 -8.24 5.24 19.80
CA GLY A 177 -7.48 6.21 20.58
C GLY A 177 -6.06 6.43 20.04
N ALA A 178 -5.36 5.38 19.59
CA ALA A 178 -4.10 5.57 18.87
C ALA A 178 -4.37 6.10 17.45
N VAL A 179 -5.38 5.52 16.80
CA VAL A 179 -5.96 5.99 15.54
C VAL A 179 -7.41 6.44 15.75
N SER A 180 -7.92 7.24 14.81
CA SER A 180 -9.31 7.69 14.84
C SER A 180 -10.29 6.57 14.46
N ILE A 181 -11.57 6.75 14.82
CA ILE A 181 -12.63 5.82 14.40
C ILE A 181 -12.77 5.75 12.88
N ASN A 182 -12.50 6.85 12.17
CA ASN A 182 -12.56 6.90 10.71
C ASN A 182 -11.51 5.97 10.09
N VAL A 183 -10.31 5.86 10.69
CA VAL A 183 -9.29 4.92 10.24
C VAL A 183 -9.76 3.49 10.45
N GLN A 184 -10.30 3.15 11.63
CA GLN A 184 -10.83 1.80 11.87
C GLN A 184 -11.98 1.45 10.93
N GLU A 185 -12.92 2.37 10.69
CA GLU A 185 -14.02 2.16 9.75
C GLU A 185 -13.51 1.94 8.32
N SER A 186 -12.51 2.70 7.88
CA SER A 186 -11.88 2.49 6.57
C SER A 186 -11.20 1.13 6.46
N LEU A 187 -10.47 0.69 7.49
CA LEU A 187 -9.82 -0.63 7.51
C LEU A 187 -10.84 -1.76 7.51
N ALA A 188 -11.91 -1.63 8.30
CA ALA A 188 -12.97 -2.64 8.37
C ALA A 188 -13.68 -2.80 7.02
N ARG A 189 -13.99 -1.67 6.36
CA ARG A 189 -14.56 -1.67 5.01
C ARG A 189 -13.61 -2.31 4.00
N ALA A 190 -12.34 -1.91 3.99
CA ALA A 190 -11.35 -2.44 3.07
C ALA A 190 -11.13 -3.95 3.27
N ALA A 191 -11.08 -4.42 4.52
CA ALA A 191 -10.95 -5.83 4.83
C ALA A 191 -12.15 -6.65 4.33
N THR A 192 -13.36 -6.11 4.52
CA THR A 192 -14.60 -6.74 4.03
C THR A 192 -14.60 -6.83 2.50
N GLU A 193 -14.25 -5.74 1.81
CA GLU A 193 -14.23 -5.68 0.35
C GLU A 193 -13.14 -6.57 -0.28
N ALA A 194 -11.96 -6.64 0.36
CA ALA A 194 -10.84 -7.45 -0.11
C ALA A 194 -10.91 -8.92 0.37
N GLY A 195 -11.92 -9.31 1.14
CA GLY A 195 -12.05 -10.66 1.68
C GLY A 195 -10.92 -11.04 2.65
N THR A 196 -10.43 -10.08 3.44
CA THR A 196 -9.37 -10.29 4.44
C THR A 196 -9.79 -9.81 5.83
N LEU A 197 -8.86 -9.82 6.79
CA LEU A 197 -9.09 -9.42 8.17
C LEU A 197 -8.44 -8.07 8.50
N TRP A 198 -9.10 -7.34 9.39
CA TRP A 198 -8.52 -6.20 10.12
C TRP A 198 -8.55 -6.47 11.62
N ASN A 199 -7.73 -5.75 12.38
CA ASN A 199 -7.57 -5.99 13.82
C ASN A 199 -7.78 -4.72 14.64
N THR A 200 -8.63 -4.82 15.66
CA THR A 200 -9.06 -3.70 16.51
C THR A 200 -7.95 -3.08 17.34
N GLY A 201 -6.88 -3.83 17.62
CA GLY A 201 -5.90 -3.50 18.64
C GLY A 201 -6.47 -3.45 20.06
N GLU A 202 -5.66 -2.93 20.98
CA GLU A 202 -5.91 -3.00 22.44
C GLU A 202 -7.09 -2.15 22.93
N GLY A 203 -7.67 -1.28 22.09
CA GLY A 203 -8.60 -0.21 22.49
C GLY A 203 -10.09 -0.57 22.47
N GLY A 204 -10.43 -1.85 22.39
CA GLY A 204 -11.81 -2.32 22.20
C GLY A 204 -12.34 -2.10 20.77
N LEU A 205 -13.63 -2.40 20.58
CA LEU A 205 -14.34 -2.27 19.31
C LEU A 205 -15.54 -1.35 19.48
N HIS A 206 -15.62 -0.31 18.65
CA HIS A 206 -16.76 0.60 18.67
C HIS A 206 -18.02 -0.11 18.10
N PRO A 207 -19.21 -0.02 18.73
CA PRO A 207 -20.42 -0.75 18.31
C PRO A 207 -20.83 -0.56 16.84
N LYS A 208 -20.61 0.63 16.27
CA LYS A 208 -20.83 0.93 14.83
C LYS A 208 -20.12 -0.06 13.89
N LEU A 209 -19.01 -0.65 14.32
CA LEU A 209 -18.18 -1.55 13.52
C LEU A 209 -18.55 -3.03 13.66
N TYR A 210 -19.49 -3.39 14.55
CA TYR A 210 -19.87 -4.80 14.77
C TYR A 210 -20.42 -5.47 13.51
N LYS A 211 -21.00 -4.69 12.60
CA LYS A 211 -21.45 -5.15 11.27
C LYS A 211 -20.32 -5.73 10.40
N TYR A 212 -19.06 -5.50 10.73
CA TYR A 212 -17.89 -6.05 10.02
C TYR A 212 -17.29 -7.29 10.73
N GLY A 213 -18.02 -7.89 11.67
CA GLY A 213 -17.52 -8.94 12.57
C GLY A 213 -16.86 -10.14 11.87
N GLU A 214 -17.40 -10.57 10.73
CA GLU A 214 -16.85 -11.68 9.93
C GLU A 214 -15.41 -11.42 9.45
N ASN A 215 -15.04 -10.15 9.30
CA ASN A 215 -13.71 -9.72 8.87
C ASN A 215 -12.88 -9.12 10.02
N THR A 216 -13.33 -9.22 11.27
CA THR A 216 -12.73 -8.54 12.42
C THR A 216 -11.94 -9.51 13.30
N ILE A 217 -10.74 -9.08 13.70
CA ILE A 217 -9.94 -9.68 14.77
C ILE A 217 -10.02 -8.77 15.99
N VAL A 218 -10.51 -9.30 17.11
CA VAL A 218 -10.52 -8.60 18.39
C VAL A 218 -9.29 -8.96 19.21
N GLN A 219 -8.64 -7.95 19.78
CA GLN A 219 -7.42 -8.16 20.56
C GLN A 219 -7.72 -8.19 22.06
N VAL A 220 -7.12 -9.15 22.78
CA VAL A 220 -7.09 -9.20 24.25
C VAL A 220 -5.65 -8.99 24.70
N ALA A 221 -5.39 -7.81 25.26
CA ALA A 221 -4.10 -7.45 25.85
C ALA A 221 -4.19 -7.41 27.38
N SER A 222 -3.06 -7.16 28.04
CA SER A 222 -2.98 -7.13 29.51
C SER A 222 -3.94 -6.14 30.17
N GLY A 223 -4.17 -4.97 29.56
CA GLY A 223 -5.09 -3.95 30.06
C GLY A 223 -6.58 -4.28 29.91
N ARG A 224 -6.94 -5.24 29.05
CA ARG A 224 -8.34 -5.68 28.78
C ARG A 224 -9.32 -4.53 28.52
N PHE A 225 -8.86 -3.45 27.90
CA PHE A 225 -9.71 -2.29 27.62
C PHE A 225 -10.83 -2.66 26.65
N GLY A 226 -12.08 -2.38 27.04
CA GLY A 226 -13.24 -2.68 26.22
C GLY A 226 -13.53 -4.18 26.04
N VAL A 227 -12.87 -5.08 26.78
CA VAL A 227 -13.11 -6.53 26.69
C VAL A 227 -14.31 -6.92 27.52
N HIS A 228 -15.36 -7.37 26.85
CA HIS A 228 -16.61 -7.89 27.41
C HIS A 228 -17.15 -9.01 26.51
N THR A 229 -18.18 -9.74 26.95
CA THR A 229 -18.69 -10.92 26.23
C THR A 229 -19.11 -10.57 24.80
N GLU A 230 -19.90 -9.52 24.63
CA GLU A 230 -20.40 -9.07 23.32
C GLU A 230 -19.27 -8.64 22.37
N TYR A 231 -18.16 -8.12 22.91
CA TYR A 231 -16.96 -7.81 22.13
C TYR A 231 -16.27 -9.07 21.59
N LEU A 232 -16.16 -10.11 22.42
CA LEU A 232 -15.53 -11.37 22.02
C LEU A 232 -16.38 -12.14 21.00
N ASP A 233 -17.71 -12.05 21.13
CA ASP A 233 -18.65 -12.70 20.23
C ASP A 233 -18.85 -11.95 18.89
N ALA A 234 -18.40 -10.69 18.80
CA ALA A 234 -18.61 -9.84 17.63
C ALA A 234 -17.57 -10.05 16.51
N ALA A 235 -16.63 -10.98 16.64
CA ALA A 235 -15.47 -11.08 15.75
C ALA A 235 -15.15 -12.52 15.33
N ALA A 236 -14.50 -12.67 14.17
CA ALA A 236 -14.11 -13.97 13.63
C ALA A 236 -12.91 -14.59 14.35
N VAL A 237 -12.02 -13.76 14.92
CA VAL A 237 -10.78 -14.21 15.58
C VAL A 237 -10.55 -13.40 16.86
N ILE A 238 -10.10 -14.09 17.91
CA ILE A 238 -9.57 -13.47 19.12
C ILE A 238 -8.05 -13.58 19.11
N GLU A 239 -7.35 -12.44 19.14
CA GLU A 239 -5.89 -12.37 19.23
C GLU A 239 -5.46 -12.09 20.68
N ILE A 240 -4.72 -13.02 21.28
CA ILE A 240 -4.11 -12.81 22.60
C ILE A 240 -2.77 -12.12 22.42
N LYS A 241 -2.70 -10.84 22.80
CA LYS A 241 -1.47 -10.05 22.69
C LYS A 241 -0.56 -10.29 23.90
N ILE A 242 0.57 -10.93 23.65
CA ILE A 242 1.63 -11.14 24.67
C ILE A 242 2.68 -10.03 24.63
N GLY A 243 2.97 -9.47 23.46
CA GLY A 243 3.99 -8.44 23.29
C GLY A 243 3.91 -7.74 21.94
N GLN A 244 4.79 -6.75 21.73
CA GLN A 244 4.91 -6.03 20.45
C GLN A 244 6.36 -5.63 20.19
N GLY A 245 6.79 -5.69 18.93
CA GLY A 245 8.17 -5.38 18.56
C GLY A 245 8.58 -3.92 18.78
N ALA A 246 7.63 -2.99 18.69
CA ALA A 246 7.90 -1.56 18.90
C ALA A 246 8.35 -1.25 20.34
N LYS A 247 7.91 -2.05 21.31
CA LYS A 247 8.23 -1.87 22.73
C LYS A 247 8.16 -3.21 23.48
N PRO A 248 9.21 -4.05 23.37
CA PRO A 248 9.24 -5.33 24.05
C PRO A 248 9.17 -5.15 25.57
N GLY A 249 8.38 -6.00 26.24
CA GLY A 249 8.29 -6.03 27.70
C GLY A 249 7.33 -5.01 28.34
N ILE A 250 6.69 -4.13 27.56
CA ILE A 250 5.69 -3.18 28.08
C ILE A 250 4.40 -3.15 27.24
N GLY A 251 3.28 -2.77 27.88
CA GLY A 251 1.95 -2.69 27.25
C GLY A 251 1.72 -1.44 26.39
N GLY A 252 0.52 -1.33 25.80
CA GLY A 252 0.03 -0.13 25.12
C GLY A 252 0.18 1.14 25.96
N HIS A 253 0.32 2.29 25.31
CA HIS A 253 0.39 3.60 25.97
C HIS A 253 -0.50 4.53 25.16
N LEU A 254 -1.41 5.23 25.84
CA LEU A 254 -2.29 6.21 25.25
C LEU A 254 -2.19 7.51 26.08
N PRO A 255 -1.82 8.65 25.47
CA PRO A 255 -1.81 9.93 26.18
C PRO A 255 -3.19 10.29 26.72
N GLY A 256 -3.25 10.88 27.92
CA GLY A 256 -4.53 11.23 28.57
C GLY A 256 -5.39 12.20 27.76
N GLU A 257 -4.78 13.08 26.98
CA GLU A 257 -5.50 14.01 26.08
C GLU A 257 -6.29 13.32 24.96
N LYS A 258 -6.03 12.02 24.72
CA LYS A 258 -6.72 11.21 23.70
C LYS A 258 -7.82 10.30 24.27
N VAL A 259 -8.10 10.40 25.57
CA VAL A 259 -9.10 9.58 26.28
C VAL A 259 -10.39 10.36 26.45
#